data_AF-A0A523W2B2-F1
#
_entry.id   AF-A0A523W2B2-F1
#
_cell.length_a   1.000
_cell.length_b   1.000
_cell.length_c   1.000
_cell.angle_alpha   90.00
_cell.angle_beta   90.00
_cell.angle_gamma   90.00
#
_symmetry.space_group_name_H-M   'P 1'
#
loop_
_entity.id
_entity.type
_entity.pdbx_description
1 polymer ?
#
loop_
_entity_poly.entity_id
_entity_poly.type
_entity_poly.pdbx_seq_one_letter_code
_entity_poly.pdbx_strand_id
1 'polypeptide(L)' 'MNDKKVPPPPVLPPSFNIRDNFCLFHKGPIQGETYTCPTCKTPYCLECAKKAKLEGKLCIKCKQLVIA' A
#
# COMPACT_ATOMS: atom_id res chain seq x y z
N MET A 1 38.66 33.53 23.48
CA MET A 1 37.38 32.80 23.37
C MET A 1 37.58 31.67 22.38
N ASN A 2 37.22 30.43 22.73
CA ASN A 2 37.36 29.28 21.82
C ASN A 2 35.95 28.78 21.51
N ASP A 3 35.38 29.37 20.46
CA ASP A 3 34.04 29.11 19.97
C ASP A 3 33.97 27.69 19.39
N LYS A 4 33.74 26.72 20.27
CA LYS A 4 33.45 25.33 19.89
C LYS A 4 32.10 25.30 19.18
N LYS A 5 32.11 25.52 17.86
CA LYS A 5 30.98 25.24 16.96
C LYS A 5 30.69 23.74 17.04
N VAL A 6 29.77 23.39 17.93
CA VAL A 6 29.17 22.05 17.96
C VAL A 6 28.53 21.79 16.59
N PRO A 7 28.80 20.63 15.96
CA PRO A 7 28.18 20.29 14.69
C PRO A 7 26.66 20.26 14.88
N PRO A 8 25.89 20.70 13.86
CA PRO A 8 24.45 20.65 13.93
C PRO A 8 23.99 19.21 14.19
N PRO A 9 22.90 19.01 14.96
CA PRO A 9 22.37 17.68 15.22
C PRO A 9 22.01 16.98 13.90
N PRO A 10 22.16 15.64 13.82
CA PRO A 10 21.71 14.89 12.66
C PRO A 10 20.21 15.10 12.46
N VAL A 11 19.84 15.75 11.35
CA VAL A 11 18.45 15.82 10.91
C VAL A 11 18.04 14.45 10.39
N LEU A 12 17.17 13.76 11.13
CA LEU A 12 16.51 12.56 10.65
C LEU A 12 15.69 12.93 9.40
N PRO A 13 15.77 12.14 8.31
CA PRO A 13 14.93 12.38 7.15
C PRO A 13 13.44 12.26 7.56
N PRO A 14 12.54 13.03 6.93
CA PRO A 14 11.11 12.88 7.17
C PRO A 14 10.71 11.43 6.88
N SER A 15 9.98 10.80 7.80
CA SER A 15 9.39 9.48 7.60
C SER A 15 8.46 9.52 6.39
N PHE A 16 9.00 9.17 5.22
CA PHE A 16 8.20 8.97 4.02
C PHE A 16 7.35 7.74 4.29
N ASN A 17 6.05 7.94 4.53
CA ASN A 17 5.05 6.88 4.56
C ASN A 17 4.88 6.31 3.14
N ILE A 18 5.91 5.65 2.63
CA ILE A 18 5.83 4.76 1.48
C ILE A 18 5.23 3.48 2.04
N ARG A 19 3.90 3.33 2.14
CA ARG A 19 3.32 1.97 2.31
C ARG A 19 1.81 1.76 2.24
N ASP A 20 0.93 2.73 2.06
CA ASP A 20 -0.50 2.43 2.26
C ASP A 20 -1.34 2.15 1.01
N ASN A 21 -0.80 2.37 -0.19
CA ASN A 21 -1.58 2.25 -1.43
C ASN A 21 -0.85 1.41 -2.47
N PHE A 22 -0.66 0.11 -2.23
CA PHE A 22 -0.11 -0.83 -3.22
C PHE A 22 -1.09 -1.97 -3.52
N CYS A 23 -1.45 -2.13 -4.79
CA CYS A 23 -2.32 -3.18 -5.27
C CYS A 23 -1.50 -4.36 -5.77
N LEU A 24 -1.72 -5.56 -5.21
CA LEU A 24 -1.00 -6.75 -5.66
C LEU A 24 -1.50 -7.30 -7.01
N PHE A 25 -2.70 -6.90 -7.47
CA PHE A 25 -3.26 -7.37 -8.75
C PHE A 25 -2.52 -6.81 -9.95
N HIS A 26 -2.32 -5.48 -9.99
CA HIS A 26 -1.58 -4.83 -11.07
C HIS A 26 -0.13 -4.49 -10.68
N LYS A 27 0.32 -4.92 -9.48
CA LYS A 27 1.68 -4.72 -8.95
C LYS A 27 2.13 -3.27 -9.00
N GLY A 28 1.26 -2.36 -8.61
CA GLY A 28 1.52 -0.93 -8.63
C GLY A 28 0.74 -0.19 -7.55
N PRO A 29 0.81 1.15 -7.52
CA PRO A 29 0.05 1.92 -6.55
C PRO A 29 -1.46 1.76 -6.77
N ILE A 30 -2.24 1.82 -5.69
CA ILE A 30 -3.70 1.80 -5.79
C ILE A 30 -4.14 3.08 -6.53
N GLN A 31 -4.84 2.89 -7.64
CA GLN A 31 -5.40 3.98 -8.44
C GLN A 31 -6.91 4.04 -8.18
N GLY A 32 -7.38 5.18 -7.70
CA GLY A 32 -8.80 5.43 -7.44
C GLY A 32 -9.30 4.80 -6.14
N GLU A 33 -10.42 4.09 -6.23
CA GLU A 33 -11.08 3.51 -5.05
C GLU A 33 -10.33 2.29 -4.51
N THR A 34 -10.16 2.28 -3.19
CA THR A 34 -9.52 1.17 -2.48
C THR A 34 -10.56 0.13 -2.08
N TYR A 35 -10.48 -1.04 -2.70
CA TYR A 35 -11.19 -2.23 -2.25
C TYR A 35 -10.39 -2.95 -1.18
N THR A 36 -10.97 -3.06 0.01
CA THR A 36 -10.36 -3.81 1.11
C THR A 36 -10.99 -5.20 1.14
N CYS A 37 -10.16 -6.24 0.98
CA CYS A 37 -10.66 -7.62 1.03
C CYS A 37 -11.30 -7.90 2.41
N PRO A 38 -12.55 -8.38 2.48
CA PRO A 38 -13.25 -8.60 3.76
C PRO A 38 -12.59 -9.70 4.60
N THR A 39 -11.87 -10.64 3.99
CA THR A 39 -11.21 -11.74 4.69
C THR A 39 -9.86 -11.35 5.27
N CYS A 40 -8.99 -10.72 4.48
CA CYS A 40 -7.60 -10.46 4.86
C CYS A 40 -7.26 -8.99 5.08
N LYS A 41 -8.27 -8.11 4.99
CA LYS A 41 -8.17 -6.65 5.13
C LYS A 41 -7.08 -6.03 4.27
N THR A 42 -6.75 -6.67 3.15
CA THR A 42 -5.70 -6.18 2.26
C THR A 42 -6.30 -5.19 1.28
N PRO A 43 -5.71 -4.00 1.16
CA PRO A 43 -6.17 -2.99 0.21
C PRO A 43 -5.74 -3.37 -1.22
N TYR A 44 -6.66 -3.19 -2.16
CA TYR A 44 -6.52 -3.43 -3.59
C TYR A 44 -7.22 -2.32 -4.36
N CYS A 45 -6.99 -2.19 -5.66
CA CYS A 45 -7.86 -1.38 -6.50
C CYS A 45 -9.23 -2.03 -6.64
N LEU A 46 -10.28 -1.23 -6.51
CA LEU A 46 -11.65 -1.65 -6.75
C LEU A 46 -11.85 -2.18 -8.18
N GLU A 47 -11.21 -1.56 -9.17
CA GLU A 47 -11.23 -2.06 -10.56
C GLU A 47 -10.55 -3.41 -10.72
N CYS A 48 -9.38 -3.59 -10.09
CA CYS A 48 -8.68 -4.88 -10.10
C CYS A 48 -9.48 -5.96 -9.39
N ALA A 49 -10.15 -5.61 -8.29
CA ALA A 49 -10.98 -6.52 -7.54
C ALA A 49 -12.23 -6.93 -8.35
N LYS A 50 -12.88 -6.00 -9.06
CA LYS A 50 -13.97 -6.27 -10.00
C LYS A 50 -13.53 -7.17 -11.17
N LYS A 51 -12.39 -6.87 -11.79
CA LYS A 51 -11.81 -7.73 -12.83
C LYS A 51 -11.51 -9.13 -12.30
N ALA A 52 -10.91 -9.23 -11.11
CA ALA A 52 -10.62 -10.51 -10.49
C ALA A 52 -11.89 -11.33 -10.25
N LYS A 53 -12.97 -10.70 -9.76
CA LYS A 53 -14.28 -11.34 -9.61
C LYS A 53 -14.83 -11.85 -10.94
N LEU A 54 -14.76 -11.05 -12.01
CA LEU A 54 -15.21 -11.44 -13.35
C LEU A 54 -14.38 -12.59 -13.95
N GLU A 55 -13.06 -12.59 -13.71
CA GLU A 55 -12.15 -13.67 -14.13
C GLU A 55 -12.19 -14.90 -13.20
N GLY A 56 -12.94 -14.87 -12.09
CA GLY A 56 -12.92 -15.92 -11.07
C GLY A 56 -11.60 -16.02 -10.30
N LYS A 57 -10.78 -14.97 -10.30
CA LYS A 57 -9.52 -14.90 -9.56
C LYS A 57 -9.76 -14.63 -8.08
N LEU A 58 -9.00 -15.33 -7.26
CA LEU A 58 -9.01 -15.23 -5.82
C LEU A 58 -8.06 -14.10 -5.34
N CYS A 59 -8.28 -13.63 -4.13
CA CYS A 59 -7.42 -12.68 -3.45
C CYS A 59 -5.98 -13.22 -3.36
N ILE A 60 -4.98 -12.46 -3.80
CA ILE A 60 -3.59 -12.92 -3.84
C ILE A 60 -3.04 -13.27 -2.45
N LYS A 61 -3.55 -12.62 -1.40
CA LYS A 61 -3.03 -12.80 -0.03
C LYS A 61 -3.68 -13.96 0.72
N CYS A 62 -5.00 -14.10 0.66
CA CYS A 62 -5.74 -15.14 1.39
C CYS A 62 -6.37 -16.22 0.53
N LYS A 63 -6.22 -16.15 -0.80
CA LYS A 63 -6.82 -17.08 -1.77
C LYS A 63 -8.34 -17.25 -1.59
N GLN A 64 -9.02 -16.21 -1.10
CA GLN A 64 -10.48 -16.17 -0.96
C GLN A 64 -11.13 -15.45 -2.13
N LEU A 65 -12.43 -15.68 -2.34
CA LEU A 65 -13.20 -15.02 -3.39
C LEU A 65 -13.18 -13.50 -3.19
N VAL A 66 -12.87 -12.79 -4.27
CA VAL A 66 -12.92 -11.32 -4.27
C VAL A 66 -14.37 -10.91 -4.46
N ILE A 67 -14.98 -10.43 -3.38
CA ILE A 67 -16.37 -9.97 -3.33
C ILE A 67 -16.34 -8.45 -3.50
N ALA A 68 -16.01 -7.98 -4.71
CA ALA A 68 -15.98 -6.57 -5.07
C ALA A 68 -17.16 -6.18 -5.98
#